data_AF-A0A817S5U0-F1
#
_entry.id   AF-A0A817S5U0-F1
#
_cell.length_a   1.000
_cell.length_b   1.000
_cell.length_c   1.000
_cell.angle_alpha   90.00
_cell.angle_beta   90.00
_cell.angle_gamma   90.00
#
_symmetry.space_group_name_H-M   'P 1'
#
loop_
_entity.id
_entity.type
_entity.pdbx_description
1 polymer ?
#
loop_
_entity_poly.entity_id
_entity_poly.type
_entity_poly.pdbx_seq_one_letter_code
_entity_poly.pdbx_strand_id
1 'polypeptide(L)'
;MCFQYLNPDTSNWLPKPPGSVTFYSNEGSSLAALVVERITKTPCDQHVKENILKPLGIDIHKTDFRLSDFEDRNDFVKHYTNAFNESFLQAWNQIMP
;
A
#
# COMPACT_ATOMS: atom_id res chain seq x y z
N MET A 1 22.12 5.92 -19.86
CA MET A 1 21.62 6.23 -18.50
C MET A 1 20.10 6.12 -18.56
N CYS A 2 19.45 5.28 -17.74
CA CYS A 2 18.05 4.84 -17.91
C CYS A 2 16.96 5.92 -17.72
N PHE A 3 17.32 7.19 -17.56
CA PHE A 3 16.38 8.29 -17.27
C PHE A 3 16.38 9.41 -18.32
N GLN A 4 17.06 9.21 -19.46
CA GLN A 4 17.24 10.26 -20.48
C GLN A 4 15.99 10.53 -21.34
N TYR A 5 14.87 9.84 -21.07
CA TYR A 5 13.67 9.83 -21.94
C TYR A 5 12.42 10.52 -21.38
N LEU A 6 12.48 11.19 -20.24
CA LEU A 6 11.34 11.99 -19.78
C LEU A 6 11.45 13.39 -20.37
N ASN A 7 10.68 13.63 -21.44
CA ASN A 7 10.48 14.93 -22.05
C ASN A 7 10.07 15.95 -20.96
N PRO A 8 10.77 17.09 -20.79
CA PRO A 8 10.53 18.03 -19.70
C PRO A 8 9.16 18.73 -19.72
N ASP A 9 8.38 18.58 -20.79
CA ASP A 9 7.08 19.25 -21.00
C ASP A 9 5.86 18.56 -20.33
N THR A 10 6.09 17.77 -19.29
CA THR A 10 5.00 17.33 -18.40
C THR A 10 5.18 18.00 -17.05
N SER A 11 4.15 18.70 -16.57
CA SER A 11 4.07 19.28 -15.23
C SER A 11 4.30 18.19 -14.17
N ASN A 12 5.56 17.92 -13.83
CA ASN A 12 5.90 16.96 -12.80
C ASN A 12 5.36 17.51 -11.48
N TRP A 13 4.48 16.73 -10.84
CA TRP A 13 3.89 17.12 -9.55
C TRP A 13 4.97 17.40 -8.48
N LEU A 14 6.12 16.73 -8.61
CA LEU A 14 7.33 17.00 -7.85
C LEU A 14 8.38 17.66 -8.78
N PRO A 15 8.65 18.97 -8.66
CA PRO A 15 9.62 19.68 -9.51
C PRO A 15 11.06 19.47 -9.00
N LYS A 16 11.47 18.21 -8.84
CA LYS A 16 12.82 17.81 -8.43
C LYS A 16 13.30 16.68 -9.33
N PRO A 17 14.60 16.66 -9.72
CA PRO A 17 15.14 15.54 -10.47
C PRO A 17 14.94 14.20 -9.74
N PRO A 18 14.68 13.09 -10.46
CA PRO A 18 14.62 11.76 -9.85
C PRO A 18 15.90 11.45 -9.06
N GLY A 19 15.75 10.99 -7.81
CA GLY A 19 16.87 10.62 -6.94
C GLY A 19 17.61 11.78 -6.27
N SER A 20 17.25 13.05 -6.53
CA SER A 20 17.92 14.19 -5.86
C SER A 20 17.40 14.45 -4.44
N VAL A 21 16.26 13.87 -4.08
CA VAL A 21 15.51 14.10 -2.83
C VAL A 21 14.73 12.84 -2.48
N THR A 22 14.46 12.66 -1.19
CA THR A 22 13.61 11.58 -0.68
C THR A 22 12.33 12.16 -0.10
N PHE A 23 11.18 11.69 -0.58
CA PHE A 23 9.87 12.01 -0.04
C PHE A 23 9.08 10.73 0.20
N TYR A 24 8.24 10.73 1.23
CA TYR A 24 7.23 9.69 1.41
C TYR A 24 6.18 9.82 0.30
N SER A 25 5.84 8.70 -0.36
CA SER A 25 4.77 8.66 -1.34
C SER A 25 4.13 7.26 -1.35
N ASN A 26 2.83 7.22 -1.10
CA ASN A 26 2.04 6.00 -1.22
C ASN A 26 1.96 5.55 -2.69
N GLU A 27 1.87 6.51 -3.60
CA GLU A 27 1.79 6.35 -5.04
C GLU A 27 3.07 5.73 -5.59
N GLY A 28 4.24 6.16 -5.08
CA GLY A 28 5.52 5.54 -5.41
C GLY A 28 5.58 4.07 -5.00
N SER A 29 5.12 3.74 -3.79
CA SER A 29 5.03 2.34 -3.32
C SER A 29 4.05 1.52 -4.15
N SER A 30 2.87 2.06 -4.47
CA SER A 30 1.88 1.41 -5.33
C SER A 30 2.40 1.17 -6.75
N LEU A 31 3.17 2.11 -7.31
CA LEU A 31 3.81 1.94 -8.61
C LEU A 31 4.87 0.85 -8.57
N ALA A 32 5.64 0.74 -7.48
CA ALA A 32 6.60 -0.35 -7.30
C ALA A 32 5.90 -1.73 -7.23
N ALA A 33 4.77 -1.83 -6.50
CA ALA A 33 3.95 -3.03 -6.46
C ALA A 33 3.43 -3.42 -7.86
N LEU A 34 3.00 -2.44 -8.66
CA LEU A 34 2.60 -2.68 -10.05
C LEU A 34 3.78 -3.20 -10.89
N VAL A 35 5.00 -2.67 -10.72
CA VAL A 35 6.18 -3.21 -11.43
C VAL A 35 6.40 -4.68 -11.08
N VAL A 36 6.33 -5.05 -9.80
CA VAL A 36 6.45 -6.46 -9.36
C VAL A 36 5.40 -7.33 -10.04
N GLU A 37 4.13 -6.92 -10.01
CA GLU A 37 3.05 -7.65 -10.68
C GLU A 37 3.29 -7.82 -12.19
N ARG A 38 3.74 -6.77 -12.86
CA ARG A 38 3.98 -6.80 -14.32
C ARG A 38 5.16 -7.69 -14.71
N ILE A 39 6.21 -7.77 -13.87
CA ILE A 39 7.38 -8.62 -14.12
C ILE A 39 7.09 -10.08 -13.78
N THR A 40 6.42 -10.32 -12.65
CA THR A 40 6.14 -11.67 -12.14
C THR A 40 4.94 -12.34 -12.82
N LYS A 41 4.06 -11.55 -13.44
CA LYS A 41 2.78 -12.00 -14.01
C LYS A 41 1.82 -12.58 -12.98
N THR A 42 2.00 -12.25 -11.71
CA THR A 42 1.14 -12.63 -10.60
C THR A 42 0.69 -11.38 -9.85
N PRO A 43 -0.56 -11.32 -9.35
CA PRO A 43 -1.00 -10.24 -8.47
C PRO A 43 0.01 -9.97 -7.35
N CYS A 44 0.29 -8.69 -7.06
CA CYS A 44 1.37 -8.35 -6.12
C CYS A 44 1.16 -8.96 -4.72
N ASP A 45 -0.08 -8.99 -4.23
CA ASP A 45 -0.45 -9.62 -2.95
C ASP A 45 -0.13 -11.12 -2.95
N GLN A 46 -0.52 -11.84 -4.01
CA GLN A 46 -0.19 -13.25 -4.18
C GLN A 46 1.33 -13.47 -4.26
N HIS A 47 2.05 -12.60 -4.97
CA HIS A 47 3.50 -12.68 -5.07
C HIS A 47 4.16 -12.57 -3.69
N VAL A 48 3.72 -11.61 -2.87
CA VAL A 48 4.22 -11.43 -1.50
C VAL A 48 3.91 -12.63 -0.62
N LYS A 49 2.68 -13.17 -0.67
CA LYS A 49 2.32 -14.38 0.11
C LYS A 49 3.25 -15.55 -0.24
N GLU A 50 3.35 -15.89 -1.53
CA GLU A 50 4.06 -17.10 -1.96
C GLU A 50 5.59 -16.98 -1.93
N ASN A 51 6.14 -15.80 -2.23
CA ASN A 51 7.59 -15.64 -2.45
C ASN A 51 8.30 -14.90 -1.30
N ILE A 52 7.56 -14.33 -0.35
CA ILE A 52 8.15 -13.60 0.79
C ILE A 52 7.65 -14.20 2.10
N LEU A 53 6.34 -14.17 2.36
CA LEU A 53 5.78 -14.56 3.66
C LEU A 53 5.95 -16.05 3.93
N LYS A 54 5.58 -16.90 2.96
CA LYS A 54 5.69 -18.35 3.08
C LYS A 54 7.14 -18.83 3.28
N PRO A 55 8.14 -18.36 2.53
CA PRO A 55 9.56 -18.66 2.81
C PRO A 55 10.05 -18.20 4.18
N LEU A 56 9.45 -17.16 4.76
CA LEU A 56 9.75 -16.69 6.12
C LEU A 56 9.02 -17.47 7.22
N GLY A 57 8.25 -18.51 6.87
CA GLY A 57 7.49 -19.33 7.82
C GLY A 57 6.22 -18.65 8.36
N ILE A 58 5.73 -17.60 7.69
CA ILE A 58 4.46 -16.95 8.02
C ILE A 58 3.32 -17.77 7.40
N ASP A 59 2.29 -18.05 8.19
CA ASP A 59 1.07 -18.70 7.72
C ASP A 59 0.26 -17.76 6.83
N ILE A 60 0.36 -17.98 5.51
CA ILE A 60 -0.33 -17.18 4.49
C ILE A 60 -1.84 -17.38 4.48
N HIS A 61 -2.38 -18.36 5.20
CA HIS A 61 -3.83 -18.52 5.38
C HIS A 61 -4.38 -17.68 6.54
N LYS A 62 -3.49 -17.12 7.38
CA LYS A 62 -3.84 -16.22 8.49
C LYS A 62 -3.39 -14.78 8.26
N THR A 63 -2.90 -14.47 7.06
CA THR A 63 -2.45 -13.14 6.68
C THR A 63 -3.07 -12.74 5.36
N ASP A 64 -3.67 -11.55 5.31
CA ASP A 64 -4.23 -11.00 4.09
C ASP A 64 -4.11 -9.48 3.99
N PHE A 65 -4.36 -8.95 2.79
CA PHE A 65 -4.25 -7.55 2.43
C PHE A 65 -5.59 -6.82 2.49
N ARG A 66 -6.69 -7.53 2.27
CA ARG A 66 -8.05 -6.97 2.33
C ARG A 66 -8.80 -7.59 3.49
N LEU A 67 -9.54 -6.76 4.22
CA LEU A 67 -10.39 -7.23 5.32
C LEU A 67 -11.46 -8.23 4.86
N SER A 68 -11.88 -8.14 3.59
CA SER A 68 -12.83 -9.08 2.97
C SER A 68 -12.31 -10.51 2.89
N ASP A 69 -10.99 -10.68 2.83
CA ASP A 69 -10.36 -11.95 2.46
C ASP A 69 -10.12 -12.85 3.69
N PHE A 70 -10.41 -12.35 4.90
CA PHE A 70 -10.39 -13.13 6.14
C PHE A 70 -11.72 -13.86 6.36
N GLU A 71 -11.64 -15.19 6.48
CA GLU A 71 -12.78 -16.08 6.80
C GLU A 71 -13.26 -15.92 8.25
N ASP A 72 -12.32 -15.89 9.20
CA ASP A 72 -12.60 -15.65 10.61
C ASP A 72 -12.10 -14.25 11.02
N ARG A 73 -13.02 -13.45 11.58
CA ARG A 73 -12.75 -12.08 12.04
C ARG A 73 -12.94 -11.94 13.55
N ASN A 74 -13.17 -13.03 14.28
CA ASN A 74 -13.39 -13.01 15.72
C ASN A 74 -12.13 -12.56 16.49
N ASP A 75 -10.95 -12.83 15.93
CA ASP A 75 -9.66 -12.45 16.50
C ASP A 75 -9.19 -11.04 16.07
N PHE A 76 -10.03 -10.28 15.37
CA PHE A 76 -9.67 -8.90 14.99
C PHE A 76 -9.64 -7.99 16.21
N VAL A 77 -8.56 -7.22 16.31
CA VAL A 77 -8.46 -6.18 17.34
C VAL A 77 -9.26 -4.95 16.92
N LYS A 78 -9.90 -4.30 17.90
CA LYS A 78 -10.61 -3.04 17.67
C LYS A 78 -9.60 -1.95 17.28
N HIS A 79 -9.93 -1.15 16.27
CA HIS A 79 -9.18 0.06 15.98
C HIS A 79 -9.55 1.16 16.99
N TYR A 80 -8.62 2.06 17.26
CA TYR A 80 -8.86 3.25 18.07
C TYR A 80 -8.32 4.46 17.31
N THR A 81 -9.02 5.58 17.41
CA THR A 81 -8.59 6.84 16.78
C THR A 81 -8.35 7.88 17.87
N ASN A 82 -7.32 8.70 17.70
CA ASN A 82 -7.16 9.87 18.54
C ASN A 82 -8.04 10.99 17.98
N ALA A 83 -9.05 11.39 18.73
CA ALA A 83 -9.93 12.49 18.39
C ALA A 83 -9.65 13.68 19.30
N PHE A 84 -9.31 14.82 18.69
CA PHE A 84 -9.11 16.06 19.43
C PHE A 84 -10.42 16.63 20.00
N ASN A 85 -11.57 16.27 19.42
CA ASN A 85 -12.91 16.63 19.91
C ASN A 85 -13.98 15.63 19.41
N GLU A 86 -15.18 15.72 20.00
CA GLU A 86 -16.30 14.81 19.69
C GLU A 86 -16.84 14.94 18.26
N SER A 87 -16.70 16.11 17.62
CA SER A 87 -17.15 16.31 16.24
C SER A 87 -16.33 15.51 15.24
N PHE A 88 -15.05 15.27 15.51
CA PHE A 88 -14.22 14.37 14.71
C PHE A 88 -14.74 12.93 14.75
N LEU A 89 -15.16 12.44 15.93
CA LEU A 89 -15.69 11.08 16.09
C LEU A 89 -17.01 10.87 15.35
N GLN A 90 -17.90 11.86 15.37
CA GLN A 90 -19.18 11.79 14.65
C GLN A 90 -18.98 11.69 13.14
N ALA A 91 -18.06 12.48 12.57
CA ALA A 91 -17.74 12.41 11.15
C ALA A 91 -17.09 11.06 10.78
N TRP A 92 -16.19 10.55 11.64
CA TRP A 92 -15.49 9.29 11.38
C TRP A 92 -16.44 8.08 11.38
N ASN A 93 -17.38 8.02 12.32
CA ASN A 93 -18.39 6.96 12.42
C ASN A 93 -19.41 6.97 11.27
N GLN A 94 -19.54 8.08 10.52
CA GLN A 94 -20.40 8.16 9.34
C GLN A 94 -19.72 7.68 8.06
N ILE A 95 -18.39 7.76 7.99
CA ILE A 95 -17.59 7.47 6.79
C ILE A 95 -17.08 6.01 6.81
N MET A 96 -16.85 5.46 8.00
CA MET A 96 -16.37 4.09 8.20
C MET A 96 -17.50 3.28 8.88
N PRO A 97 -18.14 2.32 8.17
CA PRO A 97 -19.18 1.46 8.75
C PRO A 97 -18.63 0.48 9.80
#